data_AF-A0A962Z8A4-F1
#
_entry.id   AF-A0A962Z8A4-F1
#
_cell.length_a   1.000
_cell.length_b   1.000
_cell.length_c   1.000
_cell.angle_alpha   90.00
_cell.angle_beta   90.00
_cell.angle_gamma   90.00
#
_symmetry.space_group_name_H-M   'P 1'
#
loop_
_entity.id
_entity.type
_entity.pdbx_description
1 polymer ?
#
loop_
_entity_poly.entity_id
_entity_poly.type
_entity_poly.pdbx_seq_one_letter_code
_entity_poly.pdbx_strand_id
1 'polypeptide(L)'
;FVIAFYNPVSMRRRTQLARATEILLEHREAETPVLLASSLGRPDETIRFRTLGALAVDEVDMLTVVIVGSTQSRIYRRGTGPAFYTPRGYGDRQKGEQA
;
A
#
# COMPACT_ATOMS: atom_id res chain seq x y z
N PHE A 1 -8.66 4.40 -5.48
CA PHE A 1 -7.68 3.56 -6.19
C PHE A 1 -6.65 2.98 -5.24
N VAL A 2 -6.05 1.83 -5.61
CA VAL A 2 -4.77 1.39 -5.05
C VAL A 2 -3.66 2.13 -5.79
N ILE A 3 -2.58 2.50 -5.11
CA ILE A 3 -1.45 3.25 -5.69
C ILE A 3 -0.18 2.41 -5.55
N ALA A 4 0.64 2.35 -6.59
CA ALA A 4 1.96 1.75 -6.55
C ALA A 4 3.01 2.79 -6.91
N PHE A 5 3.92 3.08 -5.98
CA PHE A 5 5.07 3.94 -6.23
C PHE A 5 6.27 3.11 -6.67
N TYR A 6 6.78 3.45 -7.85
CA TYR A 6 8.04 2.97 -8.38
C TYR A 6 9.11 4.04 -8.18
N ASN A 7 10.33 3.62 -7.87
CA ASN A 7 11.43 4.51 -7.51
C ASN A 7 11.03 5.56 -6.44
N PRO A 8 10.40 5.13 -5.34
CA PRO A 8 9.82 6.02 -4.34
C PRO A 8 10.86 6.91 -3.65
N VAL A 9 12.10 6.40 -3.53
CA VAL A 9 13.22 7.08 -2.90
C VAL A 9 14.48 6.91 -3.76
N SER A 10 15.33 7.94 -3.79
CA SER A 10 16.70 7.83 -4.29
C SER A 10 17.66 8.65 -3.41
N MET A 11 18.97 8.55 -3.67
CA MET A 11 19.98 9.32 -2.92
C MET A 11 19.68 10.83 -2.86
N ARG A 12 19.17 11.42 -3.95
CA ARG A 12 18.90 12.88 -4.03
C ARG A 12 17.43 13.24 -3.75
N ARG A 13 16.54 12.25 -3.66
CA ARG A 13 15.08 12.43 -3.63
C ARG A 13 14.49 11.61 -2.50
N ARG A 14 14.52 12.17 -1.29
CA ARG A 14 13.97 11.53 -0.07
C ARG A 14 12.69 12.17 0.43
N THR A 15 12.32 13.36 -0.06
CA THR A 15 11.17 14.12 0.46
C THR A 15 9.85 13.81 -0.26
N GLN A 16 9.90 13.30 -1.50
CA GLN A 16 8.72 13.07 -2.32
C GLN A 16 7.78 12.01 -1.71
N LEU A 17 8.35 10.92 -1.18
CA LEU A 17 7.54 9.88 -0.54
C LEU A 17 6.85 10.43 0.72
N ALA A 18 7.56 11.20 1.54
CA ALA A 18 6.96 11.87 2.71
C ALA A 18 5.80 12.78 2.28
N ARG A 19 6.02 13.62 1.27
CA ARG A 19 4.99 14.52 0.75
C ARG A 19 3.80 13.78 0.16
N ALA A 20 4.04 12.67 -0.53
CA ALA A 20 2.97 11.82 -1.05
C ALA A 20 2.15 11.19 0.09
N THR A 21 2.81 10.72 1.16
CA THR A 21 2.14 10.21 2.36
C THR A 21 1.24 11.26 3.01
N GLU A 22 1.74 12.49 3.18
CA GLU A 22 0.95 13.62 3.70
C GLU A 22 -0.32 13.85 2.87
N ILE A 23 -0.17 13.98 1.54
CA ILE A 23 -1.30 14.19 0.62
C ILE A 23 -2.30 13.03 0.69
N LEU A 24 -1.80 11.79 0.81
CA LEU A 24 -2.69 10.63 0.89
C LEU A 24 -3.45 10.57 2.21
N LEU A 25 -2.87 11.03 3.32
CA LEU A 25 -3.54 11.13 4.62
C LEU A 25 -4.67 12.17 4.63
N GLU A 26 -4.64 13.17 3.74
CA GLU A 26 -5.77 14.10 3.56
C GLU A 26 -7.03 13.41 2.97
N HIS A 27 -6.86 12.22 2.37
CA HIS A 27 -7.93 11.51 1.65
C HIS A 27 -8.15 10.07 2.12
N ARG A 28 -7.34 9.57 3.04
CA ARG A 28 -7.35 8.17 3.49
C ARG A 28 -7.06 8.08 4.97
N GLU A 29 -7.66 7.09 5.61
CA GLU A 29 -7.39 6.78 7.01
C GLU A 29 -5.91 6.41 7.22
N ALA A 30 -5.35 6.80 8.36
CA ALA A 30 -3.99 6.43 8.75
C ALA A 30 -3.77 4.91 8.79
N GLU A 31 -4.83 4.14 9.08
CA GLU A 31 -4.84 2.67 9.11
C GLU A 31 -4.87 2.02 7.72
N THR A 32 -4.91 2.80 6.64
CA THR A 32 -4.86 2.28 5.27
C THR A 32 -3.61 1.42 5.09
N PRO A 33 -3.74 0.16 4.64
CA PRO A 33 -2.59 -0.74 4.57
C PRO A 33 -1.61 -0.29 3.49
N VAL A 34 -0.33 -0.42 3.80
CA VAL A 34 0.80 -0.19 2.90
C VAL A 34 1.67 -1.45 2.84
N LEU A 35 2.04 -1.85 1.62
CA LEU A 35 2.98 -2.94 1.37
C LEU A 35 4.30 -2.35 0.88
N LEU A 36 5.40 -2.71 1.54
CA LEU A 36 6.76 -2.48 1.07
C LEU A 36 7.31 -3.80 0.55
N ALA A 37 7.54 -3.88 -0.75
CA ALA A 37 8.09 -5.06 -1.39
C ALA A 37 9.47 -4.72 -1.96
N SER A 38 10.52 -5.20 -1.30
CA SER A 38 11.92 -4.92 -1.63
C SER A 38 12.56 -6.12 -2.31
N SER A 39 13.36 -5.85 -3.34
CA SER A 39 14.14 -6.89 -4.05
C SER A 39 13.28 -8.06 -4.57
N LEU A 40 12.04 -7.79 -4.97
CA LEU A 40 11.14 -8.81 -5.53
C LEU A 40 11.81 -9.63 -6.64
N GLY A 41 11.69 -10.96 -6.56
CA GLY A 41 12.28 -11.92 -7.49
C GLY A 41 13.77 -12.20 -7.28
N ARG A 42 14.38 -11.73 -6.19
CA ARG A 42 15.80 -11.95 -5.86
C ARG A 42 15.96 -12.68 -4.52
N PRO A 43 17.15 -13.25 -4.22
CA PRO A 43 17.37 -13.99 -2.97
C PRO A 43 17.13 -13.17 -1.69
N ASP A 44 17.28 -11.85 -1.77
CA ASP A 44 17.07 -10.88 -0.68
C ASP A 44 15.65 -10.28 -0.67
N GLU A 45 14.69 -10.91 -1.34
CA GLU A 45 13.29 -10.48 -1.34
C GLU A 45 12.74 -10.34 0.08
N THR A 46 12.16 -9.18 0.38
CA THR A 46 11.48 -8.95 1.65
C THR A 46 10.15 -8.23 1.47
N ILE A 47 9.16 -8.66 2.25
CA ILE A 47 7.82 -8.06 2.28
C ILE A 47 7.56 -7.53 3.68
N ARG A 48 7.26 -6.23 3.78
CA ARG A 48 6.84 -5.58 5.03
C ARG A 48 5.46 -4.95 4.86
N PHE A 49 4.63 -5.11 5.89
CA PHE A 49 3.32 -4.46 5.96
C PHE A 49 3.39 -3.31 6.97
N ARG A 50 2.85 -2.16 6.58
CA ARG A 50 2.70 -0.95 7.39
C ARG A 50 1.29 -0.42 7.25
N THR A 51 0.95 0.57 8.05
CA THR A 51 -0.19 1.46 7.80
C THR A 51 0.33 2.75 7.18
N LEU A 52 -0.55 3.52 6.52
CA LEU A 52 -0.19 4.78 5.88
C LEU A 52 0.38 5.78 6.90
N GLY A 53 -0.20 5.85 8.10
CA GLY A 53 0.28 6.71 9.17
C GLY A 53 1.59 6.25 9.81
N ALA A 54 1.97 4.99 9.64
CA ALA A 54 3.21 4.42 10.16
C ALA A 54 4.30 4.21 9.08
N LEU A 55 4.09 4.72 7.86
CA LEU A 55 5.06 4.58 6.77
C LEU A 55 6.26 5.50 7.01
N ALA A 56 7.40 4.91 7.38
CA ALA A 56 8.67 5.63 7.49
C ALA A 56 9.46 5.57 6.17
N VAL A 57 9.89 6.73 5.68
CA VAL A 57 10.66 6.85 4.42
C VAL A 57 11.96 6.06 4.46
N ASP A 58 12.61 5.97 5.61
CA ASP A 58 13.91 5.28 5.75
C ASP A 58 13.81 3.75 5.66
N GLU A 59 12.59 3.19 5.64
CA GLU A 59 12.36 1.77 5.35
C GLU A 59 12.32 1.46 3.85
N VAL A 60 12.48 2.49 3.00
CA VAL A 60 12.27 2.40 1.55
C VAL A 60 13.53 2.86 0.82
N ASP A 61 13.98 2.03 -0.12
CA ASP A 61 15.10 2.33 -1.00
C ASP A 61 14.71 2.22 -2.48
N MET A 62 15.72 2.28 -3.36
CA MET A 62 15.52 2.19 -4.81
C MET A 62 15.07 0.81 -5.31
N LEU A 63 15.19 -0.23 -4.50
CA LEU A 63 14.77 -1.60 -4.84
C LEU A 63 13.38 -1.94 -4.27
N THR A 64 12.72 -0.97 -3.66
CA THR A 64 11.44 -1.13 -2.98
C THR A 64 10.30 -0.56 -3.81
N VAL A 65 9.27 -1.36 -4.05
CA VAL A 65 7.96 -0.90 -4.53
C VAL A 65 7.06 -0.68 -3.31
N VAL A 66 6.43 0.49 -3.25
CA VAL A 66 5.47 0.84 -2.18
C VAL A 66 4.06 0.79 -2.74
N ILE A 67 3.21 -0.07 -2.19
CA ILE A 67 1.80 -0.17 -2.58
C ILE A 67 0.93 0.39 -1.44
N VAL A 68 0.19 1.46 -1.71
CA VAL A 68 -0.79 2.03 -0.80
C VAL A 68 -2.19 1.56 -1.18
N GLY A 69 -2.84 0.86 -0.26
CA GLY A 69 -4.19 0.33 -0.43
C GLY A 69 -5.25 1.40 -0.56
N SER A 70 -6.35 1.09 -1.23
CA SER A 70 -7.55 1.92 -1.22
C SER A 70 -8.23 1.89 0.16
N THR A 71 -9.26 2.71 0.33
CA THR A 71 -10.13 2.69 1.53
C THR A 71 -10.79 1.32 1.79
N GLN A 72 -10.86 0.44 0.78
CA GLN A 72 -11.38 -0.91 0.89
C GLN A 72 -10.30 -1.98 1.06
N SER A 73 -9.02 -1.66 0.89
CA SER A 73 -7.93 -2.63 1.02
C SER A 73 -7.76 -3.08 2.47
N ARG A 74 -7.43 -4.36 2.67
CA ARG A 74 -7.27 -4.98 3.99
C ARG A 74 -6.05 -5.90 4.00
N ILE A 75 -5.50 -6.11 5.20
CA ILE A 75 -4.53 -7.17 5.47
C ILE A 75 -5.28 -8.33 6.12
N TYR A 76 -5.16 -9.51 5.55
CA TYR A 76 -5.77 -10.74 6.05
C TYR A 76 -4.70 -11.74 6.47
N ARG A 77 -4.81 -12.31 7.67
CA ARG A 77 -3.91 -13.40 8.11
C ARG A 77 -4.39 -14.73 7.54
N ARG A 78 -3.59 -15.32 6.65
CA ARG A 78 -3.78 -16.70 6.17
C ARG A 78 -2.94 -17.66 7.01
N GLY A 79 -3.18 -18.96 6.87
CA GLY A 79 -2.32 -20.01 7.45
C GLY A 79 -0.87 -19.96 6.94
N THR A 80 -0.63 -19.34 5.79
CA THR A 80 0.69 -19.13 5.18
C THR A 80 1.30 -17.75 5.46
N GLY A 81 0.65 -16.94 6.30
CA GLY A 81 1.08 -15.57 6.60
C GLY A 81 0.12 -14.49 6.08
N PRO A 82 0.47 -13.20 6.30
CA PRO A 82 -0.38 -12.08 5.92
C PRO A 82 -0.55 -11.95 4.40
N ALA A 83 -1.70 -11.43 3.98
CA ALA A 83 -2.04 -11.15 2.60
C ALA A 83 -2.63 -9.75 2.48
N PHE A 84 -2.12 -8.98 1.53
CA PHE A 84 -2.75 -7.73 1.12
C PHE A 84 -3.82 -8.04 0.07
N TYR A 85 -5.04 -7.54 0.24
CA TYR A 85 -6.06 -7.64 -0.81
C TYR A 85 -7.00 -6.44 -0.80
N THR A 86 -7.69 -6.24 -1.92
CA THR A 86 -8.82 -5.33 -2.02
C THR A 86 -10.02 -6.16 -2.47
N PRO A 87 -11.14 -6.17 -1.72
CA PRO A 87 -12.35 -6.87 -2.14
C PRO A 87 -12.77 -6.45 -3.54
N ARG A 88 -13.26 -7.41 -4.33
CA ARG A 88 -13.87 -7.09 -5.63
C ARG A 88 -15.23 -6.43 -5.37
N GLY A 89 -15.51 -5.34 -6.08
CA GLY A 89 -16.78 -4.64 -6.01
C GLY A 89 -17.91 -5.41 -6.71
N TYR A 90 -18.43 -6.45 -6.07
CA TYR A 90 -19.73 -7.04 -6.44
C TYR A 90 -20.90 -6.37 -5.69
N GLY A 91 -20.61 -5.43 -4.78
CA GLY A 91 -21.55 -4.85 -3.82
C GLY A 91 -22.49 -3.75 -4.31
N ASP A 92 -22.39 -3.31 -5.58
CA ASP A 92 -23.33 -2.33 -6.15
C ASP A 92 -24.28 -2.90 -7.22
N ARG A 93 -24.19 -4.22 -7.53
CA ARG A 93 -25.17 -4.86 -8.44
C ARG A 93 -26.46 -5.34 -7.77
N GLN A 94 -26.67 -5.08 -6.48
CA GLN A 94 -27.92 -5.45 -5.78
C GLN A 94 -28.81 -4.28 -5.39
N LYS A 95 -28.42 -3.02 -5.69
CA LYS A 95 -29.26 -1.84 -5.42
C LYS A 95 -30.00 -1.28 -6.65
N GLY A 96 -29.98 -1.99 -7.78
CA GLY A 96 -30.57 -1.52 -9.05
C GLY A 96 -31.77 -2.32 -9.57
N GLU A 97 -32.31 -3.28 -8.82
CA GLU A 97 -33.39 -4.17 -9.31
C GLU A 97 -34.61 -4.27 -8.38
N GLN A 98 -34.77 -3.28 -7.49
CA GLN A 98 -36.03 -3.05 -6.77
C GLN A 98 -36.31 -1.55 -6.71
N ALA A 99 -36.81 -1.00 -7.81
CA ALA A 99 -37.54 0.26 -7.88
C ALA A 99 -38.57 0.15 -9.01
#